data_AF-A0A920QNU2-F1
#
_entry.id   AF-A0A920QNU2-F1
#
_cell.length_a   1.000
_cell.length_b   1.000
_cell.length_c   1.000
_cell.angle_alpha   90.00
_cell.angle_beta   90.00
_cell.angle_gamma   90.00
#
_symmetry.space_group_name_H-M   'P 1'
#
loop_
_entity.id
_entity.type
_entity.pdbx_description
1 polymer ?
#
loop_
_entity_poly.entity_id
_entity_poly.type
_entity_poly.pdbx_seq_one_letter_code
_entity_poly.pdbx_strand_id
1 'polypeptide(L)'
;MVYQKKQARFWKSGKFENNTKIDHDKYSAYETLYFVLITLSKIMSPIIPFITEEIYCNLTAAAQWKKNSVHLEDFPVFNKKNKDDEKLQIATRQQ
;
A
#
# COMPACT_ATOMS: atom_id res chain seq x y z
N MET A 1 -31.70 7.53 9.38
CA MET A 1 -30.42 8.19 9.03
C MET A 1 -29.33 7.65 9.96
N VAL A 2 -28.38 6.85 9.46
CA VAL A 2 -27.19 6.45 10.23
C VAL A 2 -25.98 6.74 9.35
N TYR A 3 -25.43 7.94 9.50
CA TYR A 3 -24.21 8.35 8.81
C TYR A 3 -23.10 8.47 9.85
N GLN A 4 -21.89 8.05 9.48
CA GLN A 4 -20.61 8.36 10.13
C GLN A 4 -20.18 7.49 11.32
N LYS A 5 -19.63 6.30 11.04
CA LYS A 5 -18.72 5.61 11.99
C LYS A 5 -17.70 4.69 11.30
N LYS A 6 -17.28 5.00 10.07
CA LYS A 6 -16.27 4.19 9.35
C LYS A 6 -14.84 4.57 9.75
N GLN A 7 -14.53 5.87 9.84
CA GLN A 7 -13.17 6.36 10.16
C GLN A 7 -12.75 6.03 11.61
N ALA A 8 -13.66 6.16 12.58
CA ALA A 8 -13.40 5.85 13.98
C ALA A 8 -13.16 4.35 14.28
N ARG A 9 -13.33 3.44 13.31
CA ARG A 9 -13.03 2.01 13.48
C ARG A 9 -11.63 1.65 12.98
N PHE A 10 -11.19 2.31 11.92
CA PHE A 10 -9.88 2.05 11.30
C PHE A 10 -8.75 2.63 12.16
N TRP A 11 -8.91 3.86 12.67
CA TRP A 11 -7.93 4.57 13.51
C TRP A 11 -8.03 4.29 15.00
N LYS A 12 -8.71 3.22 15.41
CA LYS A 12 -8.64 2.78 16.80
C LYS A 12 -7.23 2.25 17.09
N SER A 13 -6.50 2.98 17.92
CA SER A 13 -5.28 2.51 18.57
C SER A 13 -5.58 1.26 19.38
N GLY A 14 -5.23 0.12 18.84
CA GLY A 14 -5.28 -1.18 19.49
C GLY A 14 -4.24 -2.05 18.83
N LYS A 15 -3.48 -2.80 19.63
CA LYS A 15 -2.60 -3.85 19.10
C LYS A 15 -3.48 -4.87 18.35
N PHE A 16 -2.92 -5.61 17.41
CA PHE A 16 -3.58 -6.77 16.79
C PHE A 16 -3.85 -7.78 17.92
N GLU A 17 -5.00 -7.67 18.59
CA GLU A 17 -5.20 -8.27 19.92
C GLU A 17 -6.06 -9.53 19.89
N ASN A 18 -6.66 -9.92 18.76
CA ASN A 18 -7.60 -11.05 18.79
C ASN A 18 -7.87 -11.79 17.47
N ASN A 19 -7.01 -11.70 16.44
CA ASN A 19 -7.21 -12.41 15.16
C ASN A 19 -8.65 -12.24 14.60
N THR A 20 -9.24 -11.08 14.84
CA THR A 20 -10.62 -10.76 14.46
C THR A 20 -10.64 -10.27 13.02
N LYS A 21 -11.79 -10.39 12.33
CA LYS A 21 -12.00 -9.86 10.98
C LYS A 21 -11.53 -8.40 10.79
N ILE A 22 -11.65 -7.56 11.83
CA ILE A 22 -11.22 -6.15 11.80
C ILE A 22 -9.68 -6.01 11.72
N ASP A 23 -8.95 -6.89 12.38
CA ASP A 23 -7.48 -6.89 12.37
C ASP A 23 -6.95 -7.35 11.00
N HIS A 24 -7.63 -8.30 10.36
CA HIS A 24 -7.34 -8.71 8.99
C HIS A 24 -7.58 -7.57 8.00
N ASP A 25 -8.72 -6.87 8.09
CA ASP A 25 -9.00 -5.70 7.23
C ASP A 25 -7.95 -4.59 7.40
N LYS A 26 -7.48 -4.35 8.64
CA LYS A 26 -6.37 -3.41 8.91
C LYS A 26 -5.07 -3.86 8.27
N TYR A 27 -4.72 -5.13 8.41
CA TYR A 27 -3.51 -5.69 7.81
C TYR A 27 -3.51 -5.56 6.28
N SER A 28 -4.58 -6.00 5.61
CA SER A 28 -4.72 -5.87 4.16
C SER A 28 -4.68 -4.42 3.68
N ALA A 29 -5.22 -3.48 4.46
CA ALA A 29 -5.14 -2.06 4.14
C ALA A 29 -3.70 -1.52 4.27
N TYR A 30 -2.95 -1.90 5.30
CA TYR A 30 -1.54 -1.51 5.42
C TYR A 30 -0.67 -2.15 4.33
N GLU A 31 -0.94 -3.41 3.96
CA GLU A 31 -0.26 -4.10 2.87
C GLU A 31 -0.46 -3.38 1.53
N THR A 32 -1.71 -3.06 1.18
CA THR A 32 -2.03 -2.32 -0.04
C THR A 32 -1.43 -0.92 -0.05
N LEU A 33 -1.49 -0.19 1.08
CA LEU A 33 -0.86 1.12 1.20
C LEU A 33 0.66 1.06 1.03
N TYR A 34 1.30 0.06 1.65
CA TYR A 34 2.73 -0.18 1.49
C TYR A 34 3.11 -0.43 0.04
N PHE A 35 2.36 -1.30 -0.65
CA PHE A 35 2.57 -1.58 -2.07
C PHE A 35 2.43 -0.32 -2.95
N VAL A 36 1.37 0.47 -2.72
CA VAL A 36 1.13 1.71 -3.47
C VAL A 36 2.24 2.73 -3.22
N LEU A 37 2.64 2.94 -1.97
CA LEU A 37 3.69 3.91 -1.64
C LEU A 37 5.04 3.53 -2.27
N ILE A 38 5.44 2.26 -2.23
CA ILE A 38 6.66 1.81 -2.90
C ILE A 38 6.57 2.05 -4.41
N THR A 39 5.46 1.64 -5.03
CA THR A 39 5.28 1.77 -6.48
C THR A 39 5.29 3.25 -6.88
N LEU A 40 4.63 4.10 -6.11
CA LEU A 40 4.62 5.55 -6.33
C LEU A 40 6.02 6.15 -6.19
N SER A 41 6.79 5.78 -5.17
CA SER A 41 8.18 6.22 -5.00
C SER A 41 9.05 5.85 -6.20
N LYS A 42 8.89 4.65 -6.76
CA LYS A 42 9.61 4.22 -7.97
C LYS A 42 9.21 5.05 -9.20
N ILE A 43 7.93 5.36 -9.37
CA ILE A 43 7.44 6.18 -10.49
C ILE A 43 7.94 7.63 -10.38
N MET A 44 7.95 8.19 -9.16
CA MET A 44 8.31 9.57 -8.91
C MET A 44 9.82 9.82 -8.78
N SER A 45 10.63 8.76 -8.65
CA SER A 45 12.11 8.80 -8.56
C SER A 45 12.79 9.78 -9.55
N PRO A 46 12.45 9.80 -10.86
CA PRO A 46 13.08 10.74 -11.80
C PRO A 46 12.64 12.21 -11.63
N ILE A 47 11.52 12.47 -10.94
CA ILE A 47 10.97 13.82 -10.77
C ILE A 47 11.40 14.43 -9.43
N ILE A 48 11.32 13.65 -8.35
CA ILE A 48 11.57 14.11 -6.97
C ILE A 48 12.54 13.18 -6.25
N PRO A 49 13.80 13.08 -6.70
CA PRO A 49 14.70 11.99 -6.37
C PRO A 49 15.02 11.85 -4.88
N PHE A 50 15.13 12.97 -4.16
CA PHE A 50 15.49 12.98 -2.75
C PHE A 50 14.33 12.58 -1.83
N ILE A 51 13.12 13.08 -2.12
CA ILE A 51 11.93 12.76 -1.31
C ILE A 51 11.56 11.29 -1.50
N THR A 52 11.60 10.80 -2.76
CA THR A 52 11.29 9.39 -3.03
C THR A 52 12.31 8.44 -2.44
N GLU A 53 13.58 8.85 -2.37
CA GLU A 53 14.65 8.08 -1.73
C GLU A 53 14.39 7.92 -0.22
N GLU A 54 14.10 9.02 0.48
CA GLU A 54 13.82 8.98 1.92
C GLU A 54 12.58 8.14 2.24
N ILE A 55 11.49 8.33 1.49
CA ILE A 55 10.26 7.53 1.66
C ILE A 55 10.54 6.04 1.43
N TYR A 56 11.22 5.70 0.34
CA TYR A 56 11.52 4.32 -0.01
C TYR A 56 12.41 3.65 1.03
N CYS A 57 13.49 4.31 1.46
CA CYS A 57 14.42 3.78 2.44
C CYS A 57 13.77 3.58 3.81
N ASN A 58 12.91 4.50 4.24
CA ASN A 58 12.15 4.38 5.48
C ASN A 58 11.14 3.24 5.45
N LEU A 59 10.35 3.12 4.38
CA LEU A 59 9.36 2.05 4.23
C LEU A 59 10.01 0.67 4.16
N THR A 60 11.15 0.58 3.49
CA THR A 60 11.83 -0.70 3.24
C THR A 60 12.92 -0.99 4.28
N ALA A 61 13.08 -0.19 5.34
CA ALA A 61 14.15 -0.35 6.34
C ALA A 61 14.27 -1.78 6.90
N ALA A 62 13.15 -2.47 7.11
CA ALA A 62 13.10 -3.85 7.62
C ALA A 62 13.09 -4.94 6.54
N ALA A 63 12.98 -4.56 5.26
CA ALA A 63 12.85 -5.50 4.14
C ALA A 63 14.22 -6.04 3.72
N GLN A 64 14.38 -7.36 3.67
CA GLN A 64 15.63 -8.03 3.27
C GLN A 64 15.82 -8.12 1.75
N TRP A 65 14.75 -7.97 0.96
CA TRP A 65 14.75 -8.14 -0.49
C TRP A 65 15.04 -6.84 -1.27
N LYS A 66 15.18 -5.71 -0.59
CA LYS A 66 15.27 -4.39 -1.22
C LYS A 66 16.65 -4.12 -1.83
N LYS A 67 16.70 -3.23 -2.81
CA LYS A 67 17.92 -2.48 -3.13
C LYS A 67 18.10 -1.30 -2.17
N ASN A 68 19.34 -0.82 -2.03
CA ASN A 68 19.70 0.24 -1.08
C ASN A 68 19.14 1.63 -1.42
N SER A 69 18.67 1.84 -2.65
CA SER A 69 18.14 3.12 -3.13
C SER A 69 17.02 2.87 -4.12
N VAL A 70 16.05 3.79 -4.17
CA VAL A 70 14.93 3.72 -5.12
C VAL A 70 15.42 3.85 -6.56
N HIS A 71 16.57 4.52 -6.78
CA HIS A 71 17.15 4.75 -8.10
C HIS A 71 17.79 3.51 -8.71
N LEU A 72 18.03 2.47 -7.90
CA LEU A 72 18.53 1.18 -8.35
C LEU A 72 17.41 0.18 -8.66
N GLU A 73 16.18 0.50 -8.23
CA GLU A 73 15.01 -0.33 -8.49
C GLU A 73 14.57 -0.27 -9.94
N ASP A 74 14.00 -1.38 -10.41
CA ASP A 74 13.45 -1.44 -11.76
C ASP A 74 12.15 -0.64 -11.82
N PHE A 75 11.95 0.07 -12.93
CA PHE A 75 10.73 0.83 -13.16
C PHE A 75 9.52 -0.11 -13.17
N PRO A 76 8.42 0.22 -12.48
CA PRO A 76 7.30 -0.69 -12.34
C PRO A 76 6.64 -0.97 -13.70
N VAL A 77 6.43 -2.25 -13.98
CA VAL A 77 5.78 -2.72 -15.22
C VAL A 77 4.33 -3.10 -14.91
N PHE A 78 3.40 -2.60 -15.72
CA PHE A 78 1.99 -2.98 -15.61
C PHE A 78 1.80 -4.44 -16.02
N ASN A 79 1.34 -5.28 -15.09
CA ASN A 79 1.02 -6.68 -15.36
C ASN A 79 -0.49 -6.88 -15.51
N LYS A 80 -0.94 -7.02 -16.75
CA LYS A 80 -2.37 -7.21 -17.10
C LYS A 80 -2.99 -8.50 -16.55
N LYS A 81 -2.20 -9.44 -16.02
CA LYS A 81 -2.67 -10.74 -15.47
C LYS A 81 -2.93 -10.73 -13.96
N ASN A 82 -2.89 -9.58 -13.29
CA ASN A 82 -3.30 -9.50 -11.89
C ASN A 82 -4.80 -9.78 -11.76
N LYS A 83 -5.15 -10.99 -11.30
CA LYS A 83 -6.53 -11.43 -11.08
C LYS A 83 -7.28 -10.53 -10.09
N ASP A 84 -6.55 -9.84 -9.23
CA ASP A 84 -7.14 -8.91 -8.26
C ASP A 84 -7.53 -7.57 -8.89
N ASP A 85 -6.83 -7.13 -9.94
CA ASP A 85 -7.21 -5.93 -10.72
C ASP A 85 -8.51 -6.15 -11.49
N GLU A 86 -8.74 -7.37 -11.99
CA GLU A 86 -10.00 -7.75 -12.66
C GLU A 86 -11.18 -7.69 -11.67
N LYS A 87 -11.02 -8.26 -10.47
CA LYS A 87 -12.03 -8.20 -9.41
C LYS A 87 -12.33 -6.76 -8.98
N LEU A 88 -11.30 -5.93 -8.81
CA LEU A 88 -11.45 -4.51 -8.47
C LEU A 88 -12.18 -3.73 -9.56
N GLN A 89 -11.84 -3.96 -10.84
CA GLN A 89 -12.54 -3.32 -11.96
C GLN A 89 -14.01 -3.74 -12.05
N ILE A 90 -14.33 -5.02 -11.78
CA ILE A 90 -15.72 -5.50 -11.75
C ILE A 90 -16.48 -4.82 -10.60
N ALA A 91 -15.88 -4.73 -9.41
CA ALA A 91 -16.51 -4.08 -8.25
C ALA A 91 -16.80 -2.59 -8.50
N THR A 92 -15.89 -1.86 -9.16
CA THR A 92 -16.07 -0.44 -9.50
C THR A 92 -17.11 -0.23 -10.61
N ARG A 93 -17.30 -1.21 -11.52
CA ARG A 93 -18.32 -1.15 -12.59
C ARG A 93 -19.74 -1.47 -12.09
N GLN A 94 -19.88 -2.05 -10.90
CA GLN A 94 -21.18 -2.43 -10.31
C GLN A 94 -21.66 -1.47 -9.20
N GLN A 95 -21.01 -0.33 -9.03
CA GLN A 95 -21.46 0.80 -8.21
C GLN A 95 -21.89 1.96 -9.10
#